data_AF-A0A7Z8E1G1-F1
#
_entry.id   AF-A0A7Z8E1G1-F1
#
_cell.length_a   1.000
_cell.length_b   1.000
_cell.length_c   1.000
_cell.angle_alpha   90.00
_cell.angle_beta   90.00
_cell.angle_gamma   90.00
#
_symmetry.space_group_name_H-M   'P 1'
#
loop_
_entity.id
_entity.type
_entity.pdbx_description
1 polymer ?
#
loop_
_entity_poly.entity_id
_entity_poly.type
_entity_poly.pdbx_seq_one_letter_code
_entity_poly.pdbx_strand_id
1 'polypeptide(L)'
;ICDVFKTDGTPFEGDPRANLKRVLRRMEDMGFTDFNLGPEPEFFLFKLDEKGEPTLELNDDGGYFDLAPTDLGENCRRDIVLELEDMGFDIEASHHEVAPGQHEIDFKYADAVTACDNIQTFKRVVKTIARKHN
;
A
#
# COMPACT_ATOMS: atom_id res chain seq x y z
N ILE A 1 13.76 3.51 6.03
CA ILE A 1 13.94 3.50 4.56
C ILE A 1 15.33 4.06 4.27
N CYS A 2 16.07 3.45 3.35
CA CYS A 2 17.47 3.78 3.08
C CYS A 2 17.69 4.01 1.58
N ASP A 3 18.65 4.87 1.24
CA ASP A 3 19.20 4.97 -0.11
C ASP A 3 20.49 4.12 -0.19
N VAL A 4 20.76 3.53 -1.35
CA VAL A 4 21.97 2.71 -1.55
C VAL A 4 23.10 3.56 -2.11
N PHE A 5 24.29 3.43 -1.51
CA PHE A 5 25.50 4.10 -1.95
C PHE A 5 26.57 3.08 -2.32
N LYS A 6 27.41 3.44 -3.30
CA LYS A 6 28.63 2.71 -3.64
C LYS A 6 29.66 2.89 -2.51
N THR A 7 30.69 2.06 -2.50
CA THR A 7 31.76 2.10 -1.47
C THR A 7 32.55 3.40 -1.45
N ASP A 8 32.53 4.16 -2.54
CA ASP A 8 33.15 5.49 -2.67
C ASP A 8 32.24 6.64 -2.18
N GLY A 9 31.04 6.33 -1.68
CA GLY A 9 30.07 7.31 -1.18
C GLY A 9 29.19 7.95 -2.25
N THR A 10 29.34 7.57 -3.54
CA THR A 10 28.43 8.05 -4.60
C THR A 10 27.12 7.26 -4.61
N PRO A 11 25.97 7.86 -5.01
CA PRO A 11 24.71 7.13 -5.10
C PRO A 11 24.80 5.92 -6.04
N PHE A 12 24.18 4.81 -5.67
CA PHE A 12 24.12 3.62 -6.51
C PHE A 12 23.07 3.78 -7.62
N GLU A 13 23.49 3.66 -8.88
CA GLU A 13 22.62 3.88 -10.05
C GLU A 13 21.50 2.85 -10.19
N GLY A 14 21.66 1.66 -9.58
CA GLY A 14 20.63 0.62 -9.57
C GLY A 14 19.57 0.79 -8.47
N ASP A 15 19.66 1.84 -7.64
CA ASP A 15 18.65 2.14 -6.62
C ASP A 15 17.42 2.84 -7.26
N PRO A 16 16.23 2.20 -7.25
CA PRO A 16 15.02 2.80 -7.80
C PRO A 16 14.66 4.15 -7.15
N ARG A 17 14.87 4.28 -5.83
CA ARG A 17 14.55 5.51 -5.09
C ARG A 17 15.47 6.65 -5.49
N ALA A 18 16.76 6.37 -5.67
CA ALA A 18 17.72 7.35 -6.18
C ALA A 18 17.38 7.77 -7.62
N ASN A 19 16.93 6.85 -8.46
CA ASN A 19 16.48 7.16 -9.82
C ASN A 19 15.23 8.06 -9.82
N LEU A 20 14.25 7.81 -8.95
CA LEU A 20 13.09 8.69 -8.78
C LEU A 20 13.51 10.12 -8.41
N LYS A 21 14.36 10.26 -7.39
CA LYS A 21 14.92 11.57 -6.98
C LYS A 21 15.67 12.28 -8.11
N ARG A 22 16.37 11.53 -8.97
CA ARG A 22 17.05 12.09 -10.16
C ARG A 22 16.05 12.66 -11.17
N VAL A 23 14.90 12.01 -11.37
CA VAL A 23 13.85 12.52 -12.27
C VAL A 23 13.16 13.73 -11.66
N LEU A 24 12.92 13.75 -10.35
CA LEU A 24 12.34 14.91 -9.65
C LEU A 24 13.23 16.16 -9.75
N ARG A 25 14.56 16.02 -9.70
CA ARG A 25 15.46 17.16 -9.98
C ARG A 25 15.28 17.76 -11.37
N ARG A 26 14.99 16.92 -12.39
CA ARG A 26 14.70 17.44 -13.74
C ARG A 26 13.37 18.22 -13.77
N MET A 27 12.42 17.84 -12.94
CA MET A 27 11.15 18.56 -12.79
C MET A 27 11.37 19.93 -12.11
N GLU A 28 12.25 20.00 -11.11
CA GLU A 28 12.69 21.25 -10.50
C GLU A 28 13.42 22.16 -11.50
N ASP A 29 14.30 21.60 -12.35
CA ASP A 29 14.99 22.34 -13.42
C ASP A 29 14.02 22.96 -14.44
N MET A 30 12.81 22.39 -14.56
CA MET A 30 11.73 22.92 -15.41
C MET A 30 10.88 23.99 -14.73
N GLY A 31 11.12 24.29 -13.45
CA GLY A 31 10.44 25.33 -12.68
C GLY A 31 9.22 24.88 -11.87
N PHE A 32 8.95 23.58 -11.78
CA PHE A 32 7.92 23.04 -10.88
C PHE A 32 8.50 22.83 -9.48
N THR A 33 7.66 22.94 -8.45
CA THR A 33 8.09 22.81 -7.05
C THR A 33 7.79 21.46 -6.46
N ASP A 34 6.67 20.84 -6.85
CA ASP A 34 6.15 19.64 -6.22
C ASP A 34 5.54 18.70 -7.27
N PHE A 35 5.69 17.39 -7.05
CA PHE A 35 4.97 16.36 -7.77
C PHE A 35 4.32 15.44 -6.75
N ASN A 36 3.00 15.58 -6.59
CA ASN A 36 2.22 14.82 -5.63
C ASN A 36 1.61 13.57 -6.26
N LEU A 37 1.51 12.51 -5.45
CA LEU A 37 0.93 11.23 -5.85
C LEU A 37 -0.02 10.75 -4.75
N GLY A 38 -1.28 10.54 -5.12
CA GLY A 38 -2.30 9.85 -4.32
C GLY A 38 -2.49 8.45 -4.91
N PRO A 39 -1.97 7.40 -4.25
CA PRO A 39 -2.10 6.03 -4.72
C PRO A 39 -3.34 5.35 -4.15
N GLU A 40 -3.96 4.51 -4.97
CA GLU A 40 -5.16 3.71 -4.65
C GLU A 40 -4.80 2.21 -4.80
N PRO A 41 -4.01 1.63 -3.88
CA PRO A 41 -3.51 0.27 -4.01
C PRO A 41 -4.57 -0.77 -3.61
N GLU A 42 -5.30 -1.28 -4.59
CA GLU A 42 -6.18 -2.44 -4.43
C GLU A 42 -5.41 -3.72 -4.07
N PHE A 43 -6.07 -4.62 -3.32
CA PHE A 43 -5.54 -5.93 -2.97
C PHE A 43 -6.64 -6.98 -2.79
N PHE A 44 -6.24 -8.26 -2.83
CA PHE A 44 -7.12 -9.39 -2.57
C PHE A 44 -6.75 -10.08 -1.26
N LEU A 45 -7.76 -10.61 -0.55
CA LEU A 45 -7.59 -11.51 0.58
C LEU A 45 -7.95 -12.95 0.18
N PHE A 46 -7.00 -13.85 0.39
CA PHE A 46 -7.16 -15.29 0.18
C PHE A 46 -6.99 -16.02 1.51
N LYS A 47 -7.78 -17.08 1.70
CA LYS A 47 -7.67 -17.95 2.88
C LYS A 47 -6.38 -18.74 2.86
N LEU A 48 -5.86 -19.02 4.05
CA LEU A 48 -4.74 -19.92 4.23
C LEU A 48 -5.21 -21.36 4.48
N ASP A 49 -4.41 -22.33 4.04
CA ASP A 49 -4.61 -23.74 4.38
C ASP A 49 -4.13 -24.07 5.81
N GLU A 50 -4.29 -25.32 6.24
CA GLU A 50 -3.86 -25.79 7.56
C GLU A 50 -2.34 -25.65 7.82
N LYS A 51 -1.53 -25.46 6.76
CA LYS A 51 -0.08 -25.26 6.85
C LYS A 51 0.30 -23.77 6.81
N GLY A 52 -0.67 -22.88 6.67
CA GLY A 52 -0.47 -21.44 6.56
C GLY A 52 0.00 -20.98 5.18
N GLU A 53 -0.25 -21.80 4.15
CA GLU A 53 0.03 -21.49 2.75
C GLU A 53 -1.20 -20.86 2.06
N PRO A 54 -1.02 -19.90 1.14
CA PRO A 54 -2.14 -19.28 0.43
C PRO A 54 -2.91 -20.28 -0.44
N THR A 55 -4.24 -20.17 -0.44
CA THR A 55 -5.13 -20.93 -1.31
C THR A 55 -5.67 -20.07 -2.46
N LEU A 56 -6.50 -20.65 -3.32
CA LEU A 56 -7.29 -19.93 -4.32
C LEU A 56 -8.69 -19.54 -3.79
N GLU A 57 -8.99 -19.85 -2.52
CA GLU A 57 -10.26 -19.50 -1.91
C GLU A 57 -10.20 -18.06 -1.40
N LEU A 58 -11.13 -17.23 -1.87
CA LEU A 58 -11.27 -15.84 -1.44
C LEU A 58 -11.84 -15.77 -0.02
N ASN A 59 -11.62 -14.66 0.67
CA ASN A 59 -12.15 -14.45 2.01
C ASN A 59 -13.68 -14.29 2.00
N ASP A 60 -14.26 -13.70 0.95
CA ASP A 60 -15.70 -13.49 0.77
C ASP A 60 -16.13 -13.47 -0.73
N ASP A 61 -17.44 -13.27 -0.93
CA ASP A 61 -18.10 -13.10 -2.23
C ASP A 61 -18.70 -11.69 -2.38
N GLY A 62 -18.11 -10.68 -1.70
CA GLY A 62 -18.61 -9.31 -1.71
C GLY A 62 -18.41 -8.58 -3.04
N GLY A 63 -19.08 -7.43 -3.18
CA GLY A 63 -18.92 -6.52 -4.30
C GLY A 63 -18.71 -5.06 -3.86
N TYR A 64 -18.77 -4.16 -4.84
CA TYR A 64 -18.41 -2.75 -4.64
C TYR A 64 -19.26 -2.08 -3.56
N PHE A 65 -18.60 -1.55 -2.53
CA PHE A 65 -19.23 -0.88 -1.39
C PHE A 65 -20.25 -1.74 -0.61
N ASP A 66 -20.17 -3.07 -0.73
CA ASP A 66 -20.97 -3.95 0.09
C ASP A 66 -20.57 -3.83 1.57
N LEU A 67 -21.56 -4.08 2.43
CA LEU A 67 -21.43 -4.08 3.88
C LEU A 67 -21.63 -5.49 4.43
N ALA A 68 -21.25 -5.70 5.69
CA ALA A 68 -21.62 -6.91 6.40
C ALA A 68 -23.16 -7.15 6.32
N PRO A 69 -23.63 -8.40 6.12
CA PRO A 69 -22.90 -9.66 6.26
C PRO A 69 -22.23 -10.18 4.97
N THR A 70 -22.32 -9.47 3.84
CA THR A 70 -21.73 -9.92 2.57
C THR A 70 -20.22 -9.71 2.56
N ASP A 71 -19.75 -8.57 3.08
CA ASP A 71 -18.32 -8.27 3.30
C ASP A 71 -17.83 -8.98 4.56
N LEU A 72 -16.93 -9.96 4.42
CA LEU A 72 -16.28 -10.64 5.55
C LEU A 72 -14.86 -10.09 5.80
N GLY A 73 -14.36 -9.24 4.92
CA GLY A 73 -13.08 -8.54 5.01
C GLY A 73 -13.10 -7.32 5.94
N GLU A 74 -14.27 -6.83 6.35
CA GLU A 74 -14.42 -5.58 7.14
C GLU A 74 -13.51 -5.52 8.38
N ASN A 75 -13.41 -6.59 9.16
CA ASN A 75 -12.55 -6.61 10.35
C ASN A 75 -11.06 -6.56 10.00
N CYS A 76 -10.62 -7.31 9.00
CA CYS A 76 -9.22 -7.30 8.55
C CYS A 76 -8.86 -5.90 8.01
N ARG A 77 -9.76 -5.34 7.20
CA ARG A 77 -9.59 -4.02 6.59
C ARG A 77 -9.56 -2.91 7.64
N ARG A 78 -10.47 -2.94 8.62
CA ARG A 78 -10.45 -2.03 9.78
C ARG A 78 -9.14 -2.13 10.56
N ASP A 79 -8.67 -3.34 10.84
CA ASP A 79 -7.46 -3.52 11.64
C ASP A 79 -6.20 -3.08 10.85
N ILE A 80 -6.21 -3.16 9.50
CA ILE A 80 -5.17 -2.54 8.66
C ILE A 80 -5.22 -1.00 8.78
N VAL A 81 -6.41 -0.40 8.68
CA VAL A 81 -6.60 1.06 8.79
C VAL A 81 -6.08 1.57 10.12
N LEU A 82 -6.49 0.95 11.24
CA LEU A 82 -6.05 1.34 12.59
C LEU A 82 -4.53 1.32 12.74
N GLU A 83 -3.87 0.28 12.24
CA GLU A 83 -2.41 0.17 12.33
C GLU A 83 -1.68 1.17 11.43
N LEU A 84 -2.26 1.52 10.28
CA LEU A 84 -1.71 2.58 9.42
C LEU A 84 -1.88 3.97 10.05
N GLU A 85 -3.02 4.25 10.65
CA GLU A 85 -3.28 5.51 11.38
C GLU A 85 -2.31 5.67 12.55
N ASP A 86 -2.06 4.61 13.34
CA ASP A 86 -1.07 4.60 14.42
C ASP A 86 0.37 4.85 13.91
N MET A 87 0.64 4.50 12.65
CA MET A 87 1.91 4.78 11.96
C MET A 87 1.97 6.17 11.30
N GLY A 88 0.90 6.97 11.40
CA GLY A 88 0.82 8.33 10.89
C GLY A 88 0.33 8.47 9.46
N PHE A 89 -0.33 7.46 8.89
CA PHE A 89 -1.05 7.61 7.63
C PHE A 89 -2.33 8.42 7.84
N ASP A 90 -2.66 9.28 6.88
CA ASP A 90 -3.95 9.99 6.79
C ASP A 90 -4.85 9.18 5.84
N ILE A 91 -5.67 8.29 6.42
CA ILE A 91 -6.56 7.38 5.66
C ILE A 91 -7.80 8.16 5.22
N GLU A 92 -8.08 8.16 3.92
CA GLU A 92 -9.20 8.91 3.33
C GLU A 92 -10.47 8.04 3.23
N ALA A 93 -10.31 6.79 2.80
CA ALA A 93 -11.42 5.87 2.62
C ALA A 93 -10.97 4.41 2.72
N SER A 94 -11.94 3.54 2.94
CA SER A 94 -11.75 2.10 2.90
C SER A 94 -13.05 1.41 2.53
N HIS A 95 -13.01 0.53 1.54
CA HIS A 95 -14.19 -0.18 1.06
C HIS A 95 -13.85 -1.55 0.47
N HIS A 96 -14.90 -2.34 0.30
CA HIS A 96 -14.87 -3.50 -0.57
C HIS A 96 -14.87 -3.05 -2.03
N GLU A 97 -14.05 -3.68 -2.85
CA GLU A 97 -13.93 -3.37 -4.28
C GLU A 97 -14.88 -4.23 -5.13
N VAL A 98 -14.83 -4.12 -6.46
CA VAL A 98 -15.81 -4.72 -7.37
C VAL A 98 -15.78 -6.25 -7.36
N ALA A 99 -14.61 -6.87 -7.29
CA ALA A 99 -14.48 -8.33 -7.35
C ALA A 99 -14.59 -8.98 -5.96
N PRO A 100 -15.06 -10.23 -5.89
CA PRO A 100 -15.03 -11.05 -4.67
C PRO A 100 -13.65 -11.05 -3.99
N GLY A 101 -13.64 -10.79 -2.67
CA GLY A 101 -12.43 -10.72 -1.85
C GLY A 101 -11.45 -9.60 -2.21
N GLN A 102 -11.87 -8.62 -2.99
CA GLN A 102 -11.08 -7.44 -3.36
C GLN A 102 -11.37 -6.29 -2.39
N HIS A 103 -10.32 -5.58 -1.99
CA HIS A 103 -10.40 -4.49 -1.04
C HIS A 103 -9.48 -3.34 -1.44
N GLU A 104 -9.85 -2.16 -0.97
CA GLU A 104 -9.12 -0.93 -1.19
C GLU A 104 -9.06 -0.10 0.09
N ILE A 105 -7.92 0.57 0.27
CA ILE A 105 -7.68 1.51 1.34
C ILE A 105 -6.93 2.70 0.74
N ASP A 106 -7.57 3.84 0.76
CA ASP A 106 -7.05 5.09 0.21
C ASP A 106 -6.40 5.90 1.30
N PHE A 107 -5.25 6.47 0.98
CA PHE A 107 -4.54 7.37 1.86
C PHE A 107 -4.07 8.59 1.10
N LYS A 108 -4.03 9.69 1.82
CA LYS A 108 -3.80 11.01 1.26
C LYS A 108 -2.53 11.09 0.45
N TYR A 109 -2.58 11.91 -0.60
CA TYR A 109 -1.44 12.19 -1.43
C TYR A 109 -0.27 12.75 -0.61
N ALA A 110 0.94 12.47 -1.08
CA ALA A 110 2.17 13.05 -0.56
C ALA A 110 3.09 13.45 -1.73
N ASP A 111 4.26 14.04 -1.45
CA ASP A 111 5.30 14.16 -2.48
C ASP A 111 5.70 12.78 -3.00
N ALA A 112 6.17 12.69 -4.24
CA ALA A 112 6.37 11.41 -4.91
C ALA A 112 7.32 10.44 -4.19
N VAL A 113 8.34 10.92 -3.47
CA VAL A 113 9.24 10.03 -2.72
C VAL A 113 8.51 9.48 -1.51
N THR A 114 7.86 10.35 -0.73
CA THR A 114 7.07 9.94 0.44
C THR A 114 5.91 9.02 0.05
N ALA A 115 5.20 9.32 -1.04
CA ALA A 115 4.11 8.49 -1.51
C ALA A 115 4.58 7.07 -1.91
N CYS A 116 5.73 6.96 -2.59
CA CYS A 116 6.34 5.67 -2.92
C CYS A 116 6.80 4.90 -1.66
N ASP A 117 7.39 5.60 -0.70
CA ASP A 117 7.77 5.05 0.60
C ASP A 117 6.53 4.54 1.37
N ASN A 118 5.42 5.28 1.31
CA ASN A 118 4.13 4.92 1.89
C ASN A 118 3.53 3.69 1.21
N ILE A 119 3.55 3.58 -0.13
CA ILE A 119 3.08 2.38 -0.85
C ILE A 119 3.85 1.12 -0.40
N GLN A 120 5.17 1.22 -0.24
CA GLN A 120 5.99 0.09 0.20
C GLN A 120 5.65 -0.32 1.64
N THR A 121 5.42 0.66 2.50
CA THR A 121 5.02 0.45 3.90
C THR A 121 3.61 -0.13 3.99
N PHE A 122 2.66 0.42 3.25
CA PHE A 122 1.29 -0.05 3.12
C PHE A 122 1.22 -1.54 2.78
N LYS A 123 1.90 -1.96 1.70
CA LYS A 123 1.95 -3.38 1.30
C LYS A 123 2.49 -4.29 2.40
N ARG A 124 3.44 -3.79 3.20
CA ARG A 124 4.00 -4.55 4.33
C ARG A 124 2.98 -4.67 5.45
N VAL A 125 2.30 -3.59 5.81
CA VAL A 125 1.26 -3.59 6.86
C VAL A 125 0.10 -4.49 6.46
N VAL A 126 -0.48 -4.29 5.27
CA VAL A 126 -1.57 -5.13 4.72
C VAL A 126 -1.25 -6.62 4.84
N LYS A 127 -0.09 -7.06 4.31
CA LYS A 127 0.32 -8.47 4.37
C LYS A 127 0.53 -8.99 5.79
N THR A 128 0.98 -8.12 6.69
CA THR A 128 1.25 -8.50 8.09
C THR A 128 -0.04 -8.66 8.87
N ILE A 129 -0.98 -7.73 8.71
CA ILE A 129 -2.28 -7.78 9.38
C ILE A 129 -3.14 -8.88 8.77
N ALA A 130 -3.21 -9.00 7.44
CA ALA A 130 -3.92 -10.10 6.78
C ALA A 130 -3.53 -11.47 7.36
N ARG A 131 -2.23 -11.72 7.55
CA ARG A 131 -1.76 -12.99 8.13
C ARG A 131 -2.15 -13.22 9.60
N LYS A 132 -2.57 -12.19 10.34
CA LYS A 132 -3.16 -12.34 11.69
C LYS A 132 -4.62 -12.82 11.63
N HIS A 133 -5.31 -12.66 10.50
CA HIS A 133 -6.73 -13.00 10.31
C HIS A 133 -6.97 -14.31 9.55
N ASN A 134 -5.91 -15.07 9.24
CA ASN A 134 -5.90 -16.30 8.43
C ASN A 134 -6.48 -16.10 7.01
#